data_AF-A0A348NPS6-F1
#
_entry.id   AF-A0A348NPS6-F1
#
_cell.length_a   1.000
_cell.length_b   1.000
_cell.length_c   1.000
_cell.angle_alpha   90.00
_cell.angle_beta   90.00
_cell.angle_gamma   90.00
#
_symmetry.space_group_name_H-M   'P 1'
#
loop_
_entity.id
_entity.type
_entity.pdbx_description
1 polymer ?
#
loop_
_entity_poly.entity_id
_entity_poly.type
_entity_poly.pdbx_seq_one_letter_code
_entity_poly.pdbx_strand_id
1 'polypeptide(L)'
;MLLNFAVISRLMRKGAAAALLILALVPTVQGQAPLLADRADVLDVEQRLVFDWQVDAADSALKAGLAVLAEGLYRDLLAVPGVAADNVAELQIQLAASLIAQRRFVDARSALQSVPEEARGDQYYLYLGVSAYGNGRNVDQETLTLALSNVAESVLKPEELPWLY
;
A
#
# COMPACT_ATOMS: atom_id res chain seq x y z
N MET A 1 53.20 53.28 -22.40
CA MET A 1 52.04 52.56 -21.83
C MET A 1 51.46 51.66 -22.92
N LEU A 2 51.50 50.32 -22.79
CA LEU A 2 50.67 49.33 -23.54
C LEU A 2 51.16 47.86 -23.40
N LEU A 3 52.33 47.60 -22.78
CA LEU A 3 52.89 46.24 -22.69
C LEU A 3 52.36 45.37 -21.53
N ASN A 4 51.66 45.93 -20.54
CA ASN A 4 51.21 45.18 -19.35
C ASN A 4 49.83 44.50 -19.48
N PHE A 5 48.98 44.89 -20.44
CA PHE A 5 47.61 44.35 -20.56
C PHE A 5 47.55 42.96 -21.21
N ALA A 6 48.48 42.64 -22.11
CA ALA A 6 48.48 41.38 -22.86
C ALA A 6 48.88 40.16 -22.00
N VAL A 7 49.71 40.38 -20.97
CA VAL A 7 50.17 39.31 -20.06
C VAL A 7 49.08 38.97 -19.04
N ILE A 8 48.40 39.97 -18.50
CA ILE A 8 47.31 39.80 -17.52
C ILE A 8 46.12 39.07 -18.17
N SER A 9 45.76 39.41 -19.42
CA SER A 9 44.64 38.74 -20.12
C SER A 9 44.92 37.27 -20.46
N ARG A 10 46.19 36.91 -20.77
CA ARG A 10 46.60 35.52 -20.98
C ARG A 10 46.59 34.70 -19.69
N LEU A 11 46.94 35.31 -18.56
CA LEU A 11 46.93 34.64 -17.26
C LEU A 11 45.50 34.34 -16.79
N MET A 12 44.56 35.29 -16.97
CA MET A 12 43.16 35.08 -16.61
C MET A 12 42.45 34.03 -17.49
N ARG A 13 42.76 33.97 -18.80
CA ARG A 13 42.21 32.92 -19.68
C ARG A 13 42.69 31.51 -19.30
N LYS A 14 43.94 31.37 -18.88
CA LYS A 14 44.48 30.08 -18.41
C LYS A 14 43.84 29.65 -17.09
N GLY A 15 43.58 30.59 -16.18
CA GLY A 15 42.85 30.32 -14.93
C GLY A 15 41.41 29.87 -15.17
N ALA A 16 40.69 30.53 -16.08
CA ALA A 16 39.31 30.17 -16.43
C ALA A 16 39.22 28.78 -17.10
N ALA A 17 40.16 28.44 -17.98
CA ALA A 17 40.22 27.12 -18.61
C ALA A 17 40.53 26.00 -17.61
N ALA A 18 41.41 26.27 -16.63
CA ALA A 18 41.72 25.33 -15.56
C ALA A 18 40.51 25.09 -14.63
N ALA A 19 39.74 26.14 -14.31
CA ALA A 19 38.53 26.02 -13.49
C ALA A 19 37.44 25.17 -14.17
N LEU A 20 37.26 25.30 -15.49
CA LEU A 20 36.30 24.49 -16.25
C LEU A 20 36.70 23.02 -16.35
N LEU A 21 38.00 22.72 -16.42
CA LEU A 21 38.50 21.34 -16.42
C LEU A 21 38.29 20.64 -15.07
N ILE A 22 38.34 21.37 -13.96
CA ILE A 22 38.10 20.83 -12.62
C ILE A 22 36.60 20.53 -12.40
N LEU A 23 35.69 21.34 -12.95
CA LEU A 23 34.24 21.07 -12.89
C LEU A 23 33.81 19.86 -13.74
N ALA A 24 34.59 19.46 -14.75
CA ALA A 24 34.29 18.28 -15.57
C ALA A 24 34.69 16.95 -14.90
N LEU A 25 35.36 17.00 -13.74
CA LEU A 25 35.76 15.82 -12.97
C LEU A 25 34.75 15.41 -11.88
N VAL A 26 33.51 15.91 -11.93
CA VAL A 26 32.46 15.42 -11.01
C VAL A 26 32.12 13.98 -11.40
N PRO A 27 32.35 12.99 -10.52
CA PRO A 27 32.00 11.61 -10.83
C PRO A 27 30.49 11.50 -10.99
N THR A 28 30.06 11.03 -12.16
CA THR A 28 28.68 10.63 -12.38
C THR A 28 28.42 9.39 -11.52
N VAL A 29 27.66 9.56 -10.44
CA VAL A 29 27.15 8.43 -9.65
C VAL A 29 26.17 7.69 -10.56
N GLN A 30 26.60 6.57 -11.13
CA GLN A 30 25.69 5.61 -11.73
C GLN A 30 24.86 5.01 -10.60
N GLY A 31 23.66 5.51 -10.40
CA GLY A 31 22.66 4.87 -9.57
C GLY A 31 22.30 3.53 -10.21
N GLN A 32 23.02 2.47 -9.86
CA GLN A 32 22.55 1.13 -10.14
C GLN A 32 21.31 0.90 -9.29
N ALA A 33 20.16 0.75 -9.94
CA ALA A 33 18.95 0.32 -9.29
C ALA A 33 19.21 -1.07 -8.66
N PRO A 34 18.87 -1.28 -7.37
CA PRO A 34 19.03 -2.58 -6.74
C PRO A 34 18.23 -3.62 -7.54
N LEU A 35 18.92 -4.67 -7.99
CA LEU A 35 18.28 -5.85 -8.55
C LEU A 35 17.45 -6.49 -7.43
N LEU A 36 16.13 -6.27 -7.48
CA LEU A 36 15.18 -6.92 -6.60
C LEU A 36 15.27 -8.42 -6.85
N ALA A 37 15.78 -9.15 -5.86
CA ALA A 37 15.82 -10.59 -5.86
C ALA A 37 14.38 -11.12 -6.00
N ASP A 38 14.16 -11.84 -7.09
CA ASP A 38 13.13 -12.83 -7.39
C ASP A 38 12.15 -13.12 -6.25
N ARG A 39 11.16 -12.25 -6.09
CA ARG A 39 9.82 -12.64 -5.65
C ARG A 39 9.01 -12.50 -6.91
N ALA A 40 8.56 -13.60 -7.48
CA ALA A 40 7.82 -13.64 -8.74
C ALA A 40 6.49 -12.88 -8.60
N ASP A 41 6.58 -11.56 -8.64
CA ASP A 41 5.46 -10.68 -8.89
C ASP A 41 5.21 -10.73 -10.39
N VAL A 42 4.04 -11.21 -10.78
CA VAL A 42 3.70 -11.45 -12.18
C VAL A 42 3.42 -10.12 -12.89
N LEU A 43 3.15 -9.05 -12.13
CA LEU A 43 2.93 -7.71 -12.64
C LEU A 43 4.25 -7.06 -13.06
N ASP A 44 4.24 -6.40 -14.22
CA ASP A 44 5.35 -5.52 -14.60
C ASP A 44 5.41 -4.28 -13.68
N VAL A 45 6.51 -3.53 -13.75
CA VAL A 45 6.74 -2.37 -12.87
C VAL A 45 5.67 -1.29 -13.02
N GLU A 46 5.16 -1.05 -14.24
CA GLU A 46 4.14 -0.04 -14.49
C GLU A 46 2.78 -0.51 -13.98
N GLN A 47 2.43 -1.78 -14.21
CA GLN A 47 1.22 -2.43 -13.71
C GLN A 47 1.17 -2.46 -12.19
N ARG A 48 2.31 -2.74 -11.54
CA ARG A 48 2.40 -2.72 -10.08
C ARG A 48 2.16 -1.32 -9.52
N LEU A 49 2.75 -0.29 -10.14
CA LEU A 49 2.50 1.10 -9.73
C LEU A 49 1.02 1.47 -9.87
N VAL A 50 0.38 1.09 -10.99
CA VAL A 50 -1.05 1.35 -11.21
C VAL A 50 -1.90 0.58 -10.20
N PHE A 51 -1.55 -0.67 -9.90
CA PHE A 51 -2.22 -1.49 -8.90
C PHE A 51 -2.15 -0.83 -7.51
N ASP A 52 -0.97 -0.43 -7.08
CA ASP A 52 -0.76 0.24 -5.77
C ASP A 52 -1.60 1.52 -5.66
N TRP A 53 -1.65 2.34 -6.72
CA TRP A 53 -2.49 3.54 -6.75
C TRP A 53 -3.99 3.23 -6.69
N GLN A 54 -4.43 2.13 -7.29
CA GLN A 54 -5.82 1.71 -7.24
C GLN A 54 -6.20 1.17 -5.85
N VAL A 55 -5.29 0.47 -5.17
CA VAL A 55 -5.45 0.08 -3.76
C VAL A 55 -5.61 1.32 -2.89
N ASP A 56 -4.70 2.29 -3.00
CA ASP A 56 -4.76 3.54 -2.23
C ASP A 56 -6.07 4.32 -2.49
N ALA A 57 -6.57 4.30 -3.73
CA ALA A 57 -7.83 4.92 -4.10
C ALA A 57 -9.03 4.21 -3.47
N ALA A 58 -9.02 2.87 -3.42
CA ALA A 58 -10.06 2.07 -2.79
C ALA A 58 -10.12 2.29 -1.27
N ASP A 59 -8.95 2.28 -0.61
CA ASP A 59 -8.81 2.57 0.81
C ASP A 59 -9.32 3.98 1.14
N SER A 60 -8.92 4.97 0.34
CA SER A 60 -9.36 6.36 0.50
C SER A 60 -10.87 6.51 0.32
N ALA A 61 -11.46 5.80 -0.64
CA ALA A 61 -12.91 5.78 -0.83
C ALA A 61 -13.62 5.18 0.39
N LEU A 62 -13.10 4.08 0.95
CA LEU A 62 -13.65 3.47 2.15
C LEU A 62 -13.58 4.41 3.36
N LYS A 63 -12.43 5.04 3.59
CA LYS A 63 -12.23 6.02 4.67
C LYS A 63 -13.14 7.24 4.54
N ALA A 64 -13.45 7.66 3.31
CA ALA A 64 -14.41 8.71 3.02
C ALA A 64 -15.89 8.29 3.19
N GLY A 65 -16.16 7.02 3.54
CA GLY A 65 -17.51 6.47 3.68
C GLY A 65 -18.16 6.06 2.37
N LEU A 66 -17.43 6.05 1.25
CA LEU A 66 -17.92 5.64 -0.08
C LEU A 66 -17.82 4.12 -0.25
N ALA A 67 -18.45 3.38 0.67
CA ALA A 67 -18.26 1.93 0.80
C ALA A 67 -18.62 1.13 -0.46
N VAL A 68 -19.63 1.54 -1.23
CA VAL A 68 -20.02 0.88 -2.49
C VAL A 68 -18.95 1.07 -3.57
N LEU A 69 -18.35 2.26 -3.65
CA LEU A 69 -17.26 2.53 -4.60
C LEU A 69 -16.02 1.72 -4.23
N ALA A 70 -15.67 1.70 -2.94
CA ALA A 70 -14.55 0.90 -2.44
C ALA A 70 -14.74 -0.60 -2.73
N GLU A 71 -15.94 -1.15 -2.49
CA GLU A 71 -16.27 -2.54 -2.85
C GLU A 71 -15.99 -2.81 -4.34
N GLY A 72 -16.47 -1.93 -5.23
CA GLY A 72 -16.24 -2.07 -6.68
C GLY A 72 -14.75 -2.14 -7.01
N LEU A 73 -13.97 -1.19 -6.48
CA LEU A 73 -12.53 -1.13 -6.70
C LEU A 73 -11.80 -2.37 -6.16
N TYR A 74 -12.11 -2.85 -4.96
CA TYR A 74 -11.49 -4.07 -4.44
C TYR A 74 -11.82 -5.31 -5.28
N ARG A 75 -13.06 -5.43 -5.78
CA ARG A 75 -13.43 -6.53 -6.67
C ARG A 75 -12.71 -6.47 -8.01
N ASP A 76 -12.54 -5.28 -8.58
CA ASP A 76 -11.79 -5.08 -9.81
C ASP A 76 -10.31 -5.45 -9.61
N LEU A 77 -9.72 -5.05 -8.48
CA LEU A 77 -8.34 -5.40 -8.09
C LEU A 77 -8.16 -6.91 -7.89
N LEU A 78 -9.11 -7.58 -7.24
CA LEU A 78 -9.11 -9.04 -7.06
C LEU A 78 -9.28 -9.80 -8.38
N ALA A 79 -9.83 -9.17 -9.42
CA ALA A 79 -9.97 -9.76 -10.73
C ALA A 79 -8.68 -9.65 -11.58
N VAL A 80 -7.69 -8.86 -11.15
CA VAL A 80 -6.40 -8.73 -11.85
C VAL A 80 -5.63 -10.06 -11.72
N PRO A 81 -5.27 -10.71 -12.84
CA PRO A 81 -4.52 -11.96 -12.79
C PRO A 81 -3.08 -11.72 -12.32
N GLY A 82 -2.53 -12.64 -11.53
CA GLY A 82 -1.13 -12.61 -11.13
C GLY A 82 -0.81 -11.75 -9.91
N VAL A 83 -1.82 -11.19 -9.25
CA VAL A 83 -1.66 -10.50 -7.95
C VAL A 83 -1.12 -11.49 -6.91
N ALA A 84 -0.12 -11.06 -6.14
CA ALA A 84 0.49 -11.87 -5.09
C ALA A 84 -0.53 -12.31 -4.03
N ALA A 85 -0.36 -13.52 -3.49
CA ALA A 85 -1.30 -14.10 -2.52
C ALA A 85 -1.50 -13.22 -1.26
N ASP A 86 -0.42 -12.60 -0.77
CA ASP A 86 -0.48 -11.67 0.37
C ASP A 86 -1.39 -10.47 0.06
N ASN A 87 -1.26 -9.90 -1.15
CA ASN A 87 -2.12 -8.79 -1.60
C ASN A 87 -3.58 -9.25 -1.77
N VAL A 88 -3.82 -10.46 -2.28
CA VAL A 88 -5.17 -11.01 -2.38
C VAL A 88 -5.81 -11.13 -1.00
N ALA A 89 -5.07 -11.62 0.00
CA ALA A 89 -5.57 -11.74 1.36
C ALA A 89 -5.93 -10.37 1.96
N GLU A 90 -5.06 -9.37 1.79
CA GLU A 90 -5.32 -8.00 2.24
C GLU A 90 -6.54 -7.38 1.55
N LEU A 91 -6.65 -7.53 0.23
CA LEU A 91 -7.81 -7.08 -0.54
C LEU A 91 -9.11 -7.74 -0.09
N GLN A 92 -9.11 -9.03 0.27
CA GLN A 92 -10.29 -9.72 0.79
C GLN A 92 -10.71 -9.17 2.17
N ILE A 93 -9.74 -8.82 3.03
CA ILE A 93 -10.01 -8.19 4.33
C ILE A 93 -10.62 -6.79 4.12
N GLN A 94 -10.08 -5.98 3.21
CA GLN A 94 -10.63 -4.65 2.92
C GLN A 94 -11.98 -4.71 2.19
N LEU A 95 -12.18 -5.69 1.32
CA LEU A 95 -13.49 -5.99 0.72
C LEU A 95 -14.51 -6.28 1.83
N ALA A 96 -14.16 -7.11 2.81
CA ALA A 96 -15.02 -7.39 3.95
C ALA A 96 -15.35 -6.12 4.74
N ALA A 97 -14.37 -5.25 4.99
CA ALA A 97 -14.61 -3.95 5.65
C ALA A 97 -15.64 -3.09 4.89
N SER A 98 -15.51 -3.00 3.56
CA SER A 98 -16.46 -2.27 2.72
C SER A 98 -17.88 -2.86 2.77
N LEU A 99 -18.00 -4.18 2.85
CA LEU A 99 -19.29 -4.89 2.95
C LEU A 99 -19.92 -4.72 4.33
N ILE A 100 -19.10 -4.73 5.39
CA ILE A 100 -19.53 -4.44 6.76
C ILE A 100 -20.05 -3.01 6.87
N ALA A 101 -19.35 -2.02 6.28
CA ALA A 101 -19.80 -0.63 6.27
C ALA A 101 -21.18 -0.47 5.60
N GLN A 102 -21.51 -1.35 4.65
CA GLN A 102 -22.82 -1.44 4.01
C GLN A 102 -23.85 -2.32 4.76
N ARG A 103 -23.49 -2.85 5.94
CA ARG A 103 -24.27 -3.82 6.74
C ARG A 103 -24.54 -5.16 6.04
N ARG A 104 -23.71 -5.53 5.05
CA ARG A 104 -23.79 -6.79 4.30
C ARG A 104 -22.92 -7.86 4.95
N PHE A 105 -23.26 -8.22 6.19
CA PHE A 105 -22.41 -9.05 7.05
C PHE A 105 -22.18 -10.48 6.53
N VAL A 106 -23.17 -11.07 5.87
CA VAL A 106 -23.04 -12.41 5.26
C VAL A 106 -22.02 -12.40 4.12
N ASP A 107 -22.08 -11.38 3.26
CA ASP A 107 -21.14 -11.21 2.15
C ASP A 107 -19.73 -10.92 2.68
N ALA A 108 -19.62 -10.08 3.73
CA ALA A 108 -18.35 -9.81 4.38
C ALA A 108 -17.71 -11.09 4.93
N ARG A 109 -18.50 -11.94 5.60
CA ARG A 109 -18.04 -13.23 6.10
C ARG A 109 -17.57 -14.15 4.98
N SER A 110 -18.27 -14.15 3.84
CA SER A 110 -17.86 -14.91 2.64
C SER A 110 -16.52 -14.42 2.07
N ALA A 111 -16.29 -13.11 2.02
CA ALA A 111 -15.00 -12.54 1.61
C ALA A 111 -13.87 -12.98 2.57
N LEU A 112 -14.11 -12.89 3.89
CA LEU A 112 -13.16 -13.35 4.91
C LEU A 112 -12.86 -14.85 4.82
N GLN A 113 -13.83 -15.70 4.49
CA GLN A 113 -13.59 -17.14 4.31
C GLN A 113 -12.61 -17.47 3.18
N SER A 114 -12.40 -16.53 2.25
CA SER A 114 -11.43 -16.67 1.15
C SER A 114 -10.00 -16.31 1.57
N VAL A 115 -9.79 -15.80 2.79
CA VAL A 115 -8.47 -15.48 3.34
C VAL A 115 -7.79 -16.75 3.86
N PRO A 116 -6.58 -17.10 3.38
CA PRO A 116 -5.85 -18.29 3.82
C PRO A 116 -5.42 -18.16 5.28
N GLU A 117 -5.26 -19.28 5.98
CA GLU A 117 -5.01 -19.30 7.44
C GLU A 117 -3.74 -18.54 7.83
N GLU A 118 -2.68 -18.67 7.03
CA GLU A 118 -1.40 -18.00 7.21
C GLU A 118 -1.47 -16.46 7.14
N ALA A 119 -2.50 -15.90 6.49
CA ALA A 119 -2.68 -14.46 6.33
C ALA A 119 -3.69 -13.85 7.33
N ARG A 120 -4.26 -14.66 8.24
CA ARG A 120 -5.25 -14.21 9.22
C ARG A 120 -4.56 -13.53 10.41
N GLY A 121 -4.60 -12.20 10.43
CA GLY A 121 -4.15 -11.38 11.56
C GLY A 121 -5.30 -10.79 12.38
N ASP A 122 -4.98 -9.90 13.33
CA ASP A 122 -5.94 -9.26 14.22
C ASP A 122 -7.08 -8.53 13.48
N GLN A 123 -6.77 -7.82 12.39
CA GLN A 123 -7.79 -7.12 11.58
C GLN A 123 -8.79 -8.10 10.96
N TYR A 124 -8.32 -9.26 10.50
CA TYR A 124 -9.19 -10.33 10.00
C TYR A 124 -10.17 -10.78 11.08
N TYR A 125 -9.65 -11.06 12.29
CA TYR A 125 -10.47 -11.54 13.40
C TYR A 125 -11.42 -10.47 13.93
N LEU A 126 -11.02 -9.21 13.92
CA LEU A 126 -11.89 -8.08 14.24
C LEU A 126 -13.09 -8.04 13.29
N TYR A 127 -12.85 -8.05 11.98
CA TYR A 127 -13.93 -8.03 10.98
C TYR A 127 -14.76 -9.30 10.97
N LEU A 128 -14.17 -10.46 11.27
CA LEU A 128 -14.92 -11.70 11.47
C LEU A 128 -15.90 -11.56 12.65
N GLY A 129 -15.43 -11.03 13.78
CA GLY A 129 -16.26 -10.73 14.95
C GLY A 129 -17.39 -9.77 14.61
N VAL A 130 -17.10 -8.64 13.96
CA VAL A 130 -18.11 -7.67 13.53
C VAL A 130 -19.15 -8.31 12.60
N SER A 131 -18.71 -9.16 11.65
CA SER A 131 -19.62 -9.90 10.77
C SER A 131 -20.53 -10.88 11.53
N ALA A 132 -20.03 -11.45 12.64
CA ALA A 132 -20.76 -12.38 13.50
C ALA A 132 -21.76 -11.70 14.43
N TYR A 133 -21.44 -10.49 14.89
CA TYR A 133 -22.39 -9.65 15.59
C TYR A 133 -23.52 -9.18 14.66
N GLY A 134 -23.16 -8.79 13.44
CA GLY A 134 -24.09 -8.37 12.40
C GLY A 134 -24.97 -7.20 12.83
N ASN A 135 -26.29 -7.39 12.79
CA ASN A 135 -27.26 -6.38 13.23
C ASN A 135 -27.77 -6.57 14.67
N GLY A 136 -27.13 -7.46 15.44
CA GLY A 136 -27.48 -7.75 16.84
C GLY A 136 -28.73 -8.60 17.05
N ARG A 137 -29.49 -8.95 16.00
CA ARG A 137 -30.73 -9.74 16.14
C ARG A 137 -30.48 -11.24 16.20
N ASN A 138 -29.50 -11.72 15.43
CA ASN A 138 -29.12 -13.14 15.32
C ASN A 138 -27.59 -13.24 15.46
N VAL A 139 -27.10 -12.95 16.65
CA VAL A 139 -25.65 -12.95 16.92
C VAL A 139 -25.13 -14.39 16.94
N ASP A 140 -24.13 -14.64 16.11
CA ASP A 140 -23.33 -15.86 16.14
C ASP A 140 -22.31 -15.75 17.27
N GLN A 141 -22.77 -16.01 18.49
CA GLN A 141 -22.05 -15.70 19.72
C GLN A 141 -20.75 -16.50 19.86
N GLU A 142 -20.73 -17.74 19.37
CA GLU A 142 -19.54 -18.58 19.36
C GLU A 142 -18.47 -17.96 18.45
N THR A 143 -18.82 -17.67 17.19
CA THR A 143 -17.89 -17.06 16.24
C THR A 143 -17.42 -15.69 16.71
N LEU A 144 -18.32 -14.87 17.27
CA LEU A 144 -17.96 -13.56 17.82
C LEU A 144 -16.92 -13.68 18.93
N THR A 145 -17.17 -14.56 19.91
CA THR A 145 -16.28 -14.72 21.08
C THR A 145 -14.93 -15.28 20.67
N LEU A 146 -14.91 -16.29 19.80
CA LEU A 146 -13.68 -16.90 19.30
C LEU A 146 -12.89 -15.92 18.42
N ALA A 147 -13.55 -15.11 17.60
CA ALA A 147 -12.85 -14.14 16.77
C ALA A 147 -12.21 -13.05 17.65
N LEU A 148 -12.98 -12.43 18.56
CA LEU A 148 -12.47 -11.34 19.39
C LEU A 148 -11.41 -11.78 20.41
N SER A 149 -11.35 -13.06 20.80
CA SER A 149 -10.26 -13.56 21.65
C SER A 149 -8.90 -13.63 20.94
N ASN A 150 -8.89 -13.55 19.59
CA ASN A 150 -7.69 -13.49 18.76
C ASN A 150 -7.30 -12.05 18.38
N VAL A 151 -7.97 -11.03 18.93
CA VAL A 151 -7.68 -9.62 18.66
C VAL A 151 -6.95 -9.01 19.84
N ALA A 152 -5.70 -8.60 19.64
CA ALA A 152 -4.97 -7.79 20.59
C ALA A 152 -5.19 -6.30 20.28
N GLU A 153 -5.85 -5.58 21.20
CA GLU A 153 -6.13 -4.15 21.03
C GLU A 153 -4.86 -3.32 20.75
N SER A 154 -3.72 -3.70 21.36
CA SER A 154 -2.45 -2.99 21.22
C SER A 154 -1.87 -2.99 19.80
N VAL A 155 -2.29 -3.90 18.93
CA VAL A 155 -1.80 -3.96 17.54
C VAL A 155 -2.77 -3.34 16.54
N LEU A 156 -3.99 -2.99 16.98
CA LEU A 156 -4.97 -2.34 16.12
C LEU A 156 -4.57 -0.90 15.81
N LYS A 157 -4.82 -0.48 14.57
CA LYS A 157 -4.67 0.92 14.19
C LYS A 157 -5.77 1.75 14.87
N PRO A 158 -5.54 3.04 15.13
CA PRO A 158 -6.56 3.92 15.72
C PRO A 158 -7.89 3.94 14.97
N GLU A 159 -7.84 3.78 13.64
CA GLU A 159 -9.00 3.73 12.74
C GLU A 159 -9.84 2.44 12.91
N GLU A 160 -9.25 1.39 13.47
CA GLU A 160 -9.87 0.07 13.67
C GLU A 160 -10.50 -0.07 15.05
N LEU A 161 -10.02 0.67 16.05
CA LEU A 161 -10.55 0.63 17.42
C LEU A 161 -12.06 0.87 17.54
N PRO A 162 -12.70 1.77 16.77
CA PRO A 162 -14.15 1.96 16.82
C PRO A 162 -14.97 0.73 16.45
N TRP A 163 -14.37 -0.29 15.85
CA TRP A 163 -15.04 -1.54 15.50
C TRP A 163 -15.01 -2.56 16.65
N LEU A 164 -14.11 -2.38 17.62
CA LEU A 164 -13.97 -3.25 18.79
C LEU A 164 -14.92 -2.85 19.94
N TYR A 165 -15.30 -1.57 20.00
CA TYR A 165 -16.10 -0.94 21.06
C TYR A 165 -17.52 -0.57 20.62
#